data_AF-A0A853STU4-F1
#
_entry.id   AF-A0A853STU4-F1
#
_cell.length_a   1.000
_cell.length_b   1.000
_cell.length_c   1.000
_cell.angle_alpha   90.00
_cell.angle_beta   90.00
_cell.angle_gamma   90.00
#
_symmetry.space_group_name_H-M   'P 1'
#
loop_
_entity.id
_entity.type
_entity.pdbx_description
1 polymer ?
#
loop_
_entity_poly.entity_id
_entity_poly.type
_entity_poly.pdbx_seq_one_letter_code
_entity_poly.pdbx_strand_id
1 'polypeptide(L)'
;MRPPGERAGRHAGSLANRLASLLLVSLLTGCAAWGPASQVQAWPVSAPCIATRPASPALPAVPAHGIFEQVQALLAREQLRAAHVRQLEALLDACAGG
;
A
#
# COMPACT_ATOMS: atom_id res chain seq x y z
N MET A 1 -10.49 -36.43 -47.48
CA MET A 1 -9.26 -35.61 -47.34
C MET A 1 -9.55 -34.52 -46.31
N ARG A 2 -8.73 -34.38 -45.26
CA ARG A 2 -8.98 -33.56 -44.06
C ARG A 2 -7.85 -32.51 -43.96
N PRO A 3 -8.12 -31.21 -43.77
CA PRO A 3 -7.07 -30.19 -43.84
C PRO A 3 -6.13 -30.25 -42.62
N PRO A 4 -4.81 -30.07 -42.81
CA PRO A 4 -3.81 -30.13 -41.75
C PRO A 4 -3.64 -28.76 -41.07
N GLY A 5 -4.70 -28.19 -40.51
CA GLY A 5 -4.67 -26.85 -39.89
C GLY A 5 -4.91 -26.82 -38.38
N GLU A 6 -5.61 -27.80 -37.81
CA GLU A 6 -6.18 -27.67 -36.45
C GLU A 6 -5.25 -28.05 -35.29
N ARG A 7 -4.06 -28.62 -35.55
CA ARG A 7 -3.17 -29.08 -34.47
C ARG A 7 -2.19 -28.00 -33.97
N ALA A 8 -1.92 -26.97 -34.75
CA ALA A 8 -0.99 -25.91 -34.37
C ALA A 8 -1.60 -24.91 -33.35
N GLY A 9 -2.92 -24.69 -33.37
CA GLY A 9 -3.58 -23.72 -32.50
C GLY A 9 -3.67 -24.13 -31.03
N ARG A 10 -3.77 -25.43 -30.72
CA ARG A 10 -3.89 -25.90 -29.32
C ARG A 10 -2.60 -25.77 -28.53
N HIS A 11 -1.45 -25.93 -29.18
CA HIS A 11 -0.15 -25.79 -28.52
C HIS A 11 0.23 -24.31 -28.32
N ALA A 12 -0.14 -23.42 -29.25
CA ALA A 12 0.00 -21.98 -29.08
C ALA A 12 -0.84 -21.45 -27.90
N GLY A 13 -2.08 -21.91 -27.76
CA GLY A 13 -2.94 -21.57 -26.62
C GLY A 13 -2.39 -22.07 -25.28
N SER A 14 -1.80 -23.27 -25.26
CA SER A 14 -1.18 -23.86 -24.06
C SER A 14 0.07 -23.11 -23.61
N LEU A 15 0.91 -22.67 -24.56
CA LEU A 15 2.10 -21.86 -24.26
C LEU A 15 1.72 -20.45 -23.78
N ALA A 16 0.74 -19.81 -24.43
CA ALA A 16 0.23 -18.50 -24.00
C ALA A 16 -0.36 -18.57 -22.57
N ASN A 17 -1.09 -19.64 -22.25
CA ASN A 17 -1.68 -19.81 -20.92
C ASN A 17 -0.61 -20.10 -19.83
N ARG A 18 0.47 -20.82 -20.18
CA ARG A 18 1.62 -21.03 -19.30
C ARG A 18 2.39 -19.73 -19.07
N LEU A 19 2.62 -18.93 -20.12
CA LEU A 19 3.25 -17.62 -20.00
C LEU A 19 2.39 -16.64 -19.19
N ALA A 20 1.08 -16.63 -19.39
CA ALA A 20 0.14 -15.81 -18.61
C ALA A 20 0.15 -16.22 -17.13
N SER A 21 0.15 -17.52 -16.83
CA SER A 21 0.27 -18.01 -15.44
C SER A 21 1.60 -17.63 -14.80
N LEU A 22 2.72 -17.74 -15.53
CA LEU A 22 4.04 -17.34 -15.04
C LEU A 22 4.14 -15.82 -14.77
N LEU A 23 3.55 -15.00 -15.64
CA LEU A 23 3.43 -13.56 -15.45
C LEU A 23 2.60 -13.22 -14.21
N LEU A 24 1.44 -13.87 -14.02
CA LEU A 24 0.57 -13.69 -12.86
C LEU A 24 1.29 -14.05 -11.54
N VAL A 25 2.01 -15.17 -11.51
CA VAL A 25 2.80 -15.57 -10.34
C VAL A 25 3.94 -14.58 -10.06
N SER A 26 4.61 -14.07 -11.09
CA SER A 26 5.68 -13.07 -10.95
C SER A 26 5.15 -11.72 -10.45
N LEU A 27 3.97 -11.30 -10.91
CA LEU A 27 3.28 -10.09 -10.44
C LEU A 27 2.86 -10.23 -8.98
N LEU A 28 2.29 -11.37 -8.59
CA LEU A 28 1.85 -11.62 -7.21
C LEU A 28 3.03 -11.78 -6.22
N THR A 29 4.14 -12.42 -6.63
CA THR A 29 5.33 -12.57 -5.79
C THR A 29 6.20 -11.31 -5.75
N GLY A 30 6.20 -10.50 -6.81
CA GLY A 30 6.85 -9.18 -6.83
C GLY A 30 6.22 -8.18 -5.85
N CYS A 31 4.91 -8.26 -5.61
CA CYS A 31 4.23 -7.41 -4.63
C CYS A 31 4.55 -7.75 -3.16
N ALA A 32 5.05 -8.96 -2.87
CA ALA A 32 5.50 -9.33 -1.52
C ALA A 32 6.98 -8.97 -1.25
N ALA A 33 7.75 -8.65 -2.29
CA ALA A 33 9.15 -8.21 -2.17
C ALA A 33 9.29 -6.71 -1.84
N TRP A 34 8.19 -5.95 -1.93
CA TRP A 34 8.11 -4.60 -1.37
C TRP A 34 7.74 -4.66 0.13
N GLY A 35 8.52 -5.41 0.90
CA GLY A 35 8.67 -5.07 2.31
C GLY A 35 9.38 -3.72 2.39
N PRO A 36 9.00 -2.81 3.30
CA PRO A 36 9.80 -1.61 3.51
C PRO A 36 11.20 -2.08 3.91
N ALA A 37 12.18 -1.79 3.06
CA ALA A 37 13.58 -1.98 3.39
C ALA A 37 13.88 -1.02 4.55
N SER A 38 13.66 -1.46 5.78
CA SER A 38 14.11 -0.78 6.98
C SER A 38 15.62 -1.01 7.12
N GLN A 39 16.40 -0.57 6.13
CA GLN A 39 17.79 -0.23 6.39
C GLN A 39 17.78 1.10 7.14
N VAL A 40 17.40 1.04 8.42
CA VAL A 40 17.69 2.13 9.35
C VAL A 40 19.18 2.03 9.63
N GLN A 41 19.96 2.65 8.76
CA GLN A 41 21.36 2.92 9.02
C GLN A 41 21.37 3.84 10.24
N ALA A 42 21.62 3.27 11.42
CA ALA A 42 21.62 3.97 12.69
C ALA A 42 22.81 4.93 12.73
N TRP A 43 22.65 6.09 12.10
CA TRP A 43 23.53 7.23 12.31
C TRP A 43 23.21 7.77 13.71
N PRO A 44 24.21 7.91 14.60
CA PRO A 44 24.03 8.48 15.92
C PRO A 44 24.00 10.00 15.76
N VAL A 45 23.04 10.48 14.98
CA VAL A 45 22.60 11.85 15.08
C VAL A 45 21.53 11.77 16.15
N SER A 46 21.83 12.25 17.34
CA SER A 46 20.83 12.64 18.32
C SER A 46 19.97 13.70 17.62
N ALA A 47 18.99 13.24 16.85
CA ALA A 47 18.09 14.11 16.13
C ALA A 47 17.40 14.93 17.21
N PRO A 48 17.60 16.25 17.25
CA PRO A 48 16.99 17.06 18.28
C PRO A 48 15.50 16.83 18.19
N CYS A 49 14.89 16.48 19.32
CA CYS A 49 13.44 16.33 19.39
C CYS A 49 12.79 17.54 18.76
N ILE A 50 12.03 17.30 17.70
CA ILE A 50 11.37 18.35 16.94
C ILE A 50 10.45 19.07 17.92
N ALA A 51 10.83 20.30 18.31
CA ALA A 51 10.04 21.14 19.23
C ALA A 51 8.76 21.68 18.57
N THR A 52 8.67 21.55 17.25
CA THR A 52 7.55 22.04 16.45
C THR A 52 6.44 21.00 16.40
N ARG A 53 5.25 21.38 16.86
CA ARG A 53 4.07 20.52 16.77
C ARG A 53 3.78 20.13 15.31
N PRO A 54 3.63 18.84 14.99
CA PRO A 54 3.23 18.40 13.65
C PRO A 54 1.89 19.01 13.26
N ALA A 55 1.79 19.42 12.00
CA ALA A 55 0.54 19.96 11.47
C ALA A 55 -0.57 18.90 11.54
N SER A 56 -1.78 19.32 11.91
CA SER A 56 -2.94 18.44 11.93
C SER A 56 -3.33 18.06 10.49
N PRO A 57 -3.71 16.80 10.23
CA PRO A 57 -4.12 16.38 8.90
C PRO A 57 -5.42 17.08 8.48
N ALA A 58 -5.50 17.47 7.21
CA ALA A 58 -6.73 18.03 6.64
C ALA A 58 -7.83 16.96 6.64
N LEU A 59 -8.96 17.25 7.28
CA LEU A 59 -10.08 16.31 7.35
C LEU A 59 -10.94 16.44 6.09
N PRO A 60 -11.32 15.32 5.45
CA PRO A 60 -12.22 15.37 4.30
C PRO A 60 -13.57 15.98 4.69
N ALA A 61 -14.26 16.64 3.74
CA ALA A 61 -15.57 17.21 3.99
C ALA A 61 -16.62 16.08 4.15
N VAL A 62 -17.61 16.28 5.02
CA VAL A 62 -18.73 15.35 5.18
C VAL A 62 -19.91 15.87 4.36
N PRO A 63 -20.44 15.11 3.40
CA PRO A 63 -21.60 15.52 2.62
C PRO A 63 -22.83 15.75 3.51
N ALA A 64 -23.66 16.75 3.20
CA ALA A 64 -24.87 17.03 3.99
C ALA A 64 -26.03 16.04 3.72
N HIS A 65 -25.93 15.23 2.66
CA HIS A 65 -26.98 14.32 2.21
C HIS A 65 -26.37 12.98 1.82
N GLY A 66 -27.18 11.91 1.91
CA GLY A 66 -26.75 10.54 1.61
C GLY A 66 -26.04 9.90 2.79
N ILE A 67 -26.77 9.05 3.54
CA ILE A 67 -26.28 8.44 4.79
C ILE A 67 -25.03 7.58 4.55
N PHE A 68 -24.99 6.84 3.43
CA PHE A 68 -23.82 6.00 3.11
C PHE A 68 -22.55 6.83 2.90
N GLU A 69 -22.64 7.87 2.07
CA GLU A 69 -21.51 8.77 1.79
C GLU A 69 -21.08 9.55 3.05
N GLN A 70 -22.03 9.93 3.90
CA GLN A 70 -21.75 10.52 5.21
C GLN A 70 -20.95 9.57 6.09
N VAL A 71 -21.40 8.32 6.24
CA VAL A 71 -20.72 7.32 7.06
C VAL A 71 -19.32 7.02 6.52
N GLN A 72 -19.16 6.92 5.20
CA GLN A 72 -17.85 6.72 4.57
C GLN A 72 -16.89 7.89 4.84
N ALA A 73 -17.37 9.13 4.67
CA ALA A 73 -16.57 10.32 4.95
C ALA A 73 -16.17 10.42 6.44
N LEU A 74 -17.07 10.07 7.34
CA LEU A 74 -16.79 10.03 8.78
C LEU A 74 -15.79 8.93 9.13
N LEU A 75 -15.94 7.73 8.56
CA LEU A 75 -14.98 6.64 8.75
C LEU A 75 -13.58 7.04 8.28
N ALA A 76 -13.47 7.67 7.10
CA ALA A 76 -12.21 8.16 6.58
C ALA A 76 -11.56 9.20 7.52
N ARG A 77 -12.36 10.10 8.13
CA ARG A 77 -11.86 11.03 9.15
C ARG A 77 -11.29 10.32 10.37
N GLU A 78 -11.98 9.32 10.88
CA GLU A 78 -11.52 8.56 12.05
C GLU A 78 -10.25 7.76 11.76
N GLN A 79 -10.14 7.16 10.57
CA GLN A 79 -8.92 6.47 10.15
C GLN A 79 -7.72 7.44 10.07
N LEU A 80 -7.92 8.64 9.53
CA LEU A 80 -6.87 9.67 9.49
C LEU A 80 -6.45 10.12 10.89
N ARG A 81 -7.41 10.29 11.81
CA ARG A 81 -7.10 10.61 13.21
C ARG A 81 -6.30 9.51 13.89
N ALA A 82 -6.71 8.25 13.74
CA ALA A 82 -6.01 7.12 14.32
C ALA A 82 -4.58 6.98 13.77
N ALA A 83 -4.39 7.16 12.46
CA ALA A 83 -3.07 7.14 11.84
C ALA A 83 -2.18 8.28 12.36
N HIS A 84 -2.73 9.49 12.51
CA HIS A 84 -1.99 10.63 13.03
C HIS A 84 -1.57 10.44 14.50
N VAL A 85 -2.41 9.84 15.33
CA VAL A 85 -2.04 9.50 16.72
C VAL A 85 -0.86 8.55 16.75
N ARG A 86 -0.88 7.47 15.95
CA ARG A 86 0.25 6.54 15.86
C ARG A 86 1.53 7.21 15.37
N GLN A 87 1.40 8.16 14.44
CA GLN A 87 2.55 8.94 13.98
C GLN A 87 3.12 9.80 15.12
N LEU A 88 2.26 10.44 15.93
CA LEU A 88 2.70 11.22 17.09
C LEU A 88 3.38 10.33 18.14
N GLU A 89 2.82 9.15 18.43
CA GLU A 89 3.42 8.17 19.34
C GLU A 89 4.81 7.74 18.84
N ALA A 90 4.95 7.40 17.56
CA ALA A 90 6.25 7.03 16.98
C ALA A 90 7.29 8.16 17.04
N LEU A 91 6.85 9.42 16.88
CA LEU A 91 7.74 10.58 17.04
C LEU A 91 8.17 10.78 18.49
N LEU A 92 7.29 10.53 19.46
CA LEU A 92 7.61 10.58 20.88
C LEU A 92 8.58 9.46 21.29
N ASP A 93 8.36 8.23 20.80
CA ASP A 93 9.23 7.09 21.05
C ASP A 93 10.64 7.32 20.49
N ALA A 94 10.75 7.84 19.26
CA ALA A 94 12.02 8.22 18.64
C ALA A 94 12.76 9.31 19.44
N CYS A 95 12.00 10.14 20.15
CA CYS A 95 12.52 11.21 21.00
C CYS A 95 13.02 10.74 22.36
N ALA A 96 12.38 9.72 22.95
CA ALA A 96 12.73 9.23 24.28
C ALA A 96 13.95 8.29 24.28
N GLY A 97 14.33 7.73 23.13
CA GLY A 97 15.44 6.79 22.98
C GLY A 97 16.80 7.42 22.64
N GLY A 98 16.96 8.74 22.73
CA GLY A 98 18.16 9.51 22.37
C GLY A 98 18.96 10.02 23.57
#